data_AF-A0AAF0J8I7-F1
#
_entry.id   AF-A0AAF0J8I7-F1
#
_cell.length_a   1.000
_cell.length_b   1.000
_cell.length_c   1.000
_cell.angle_alpha   90.00
_cell.angle_beta   90.00
_cell.angle_gamma   90.00
#
_symmetry.space_group_name_H-M   'P 1'
#
loop_
_entity.id
_entity.type
_entity.pdbx_description
1 polymer ?
#
loop_
_entity_poly.entity_id
_entity_poly.type
_entity_poly.pdbx_seq_one_letter_code
_entity_poly.pdbx_strand_id
1 'polypeptide(L)'
;MSGGVDSSVVAALLSEMDVDLRAVYMRNWSTMDEQGAMQAGSGGAMGCEWQREWDDVQRVCRHLGGIPVELVDLSREYWVDVFEPAIGQWSDGTTPNPDVTCNRAIKFGALMEKVLAPSHATPACLATGHYARIAYRMQNGAPTPYIQRAIDPSKDQSYYLSSVPSERLRSAFFPLGSMHKADVRATARRLALPTAENPESMGLCFVGERGAGAHAFARFLDNYLESTPGHLLAPDGGVLGQHQGLHSLTIGQRARIGGRPEQIP
;
A
#
# COMPACT_ATOMS: atom_id res chain seq x y z
N MET A 1 11.64 -2.10 -1.48
CA MET A 1 11.67 -2.16 0.00
C MET A 1 10.87 -1.01 0.55
N SER A 2 10.06 -1.22 1.59
CA SER A 2 9.14 -0.20 2.14
C SER A 2 9.48 0.24 3.57
N GLY A 3 10.66 -0.13 4.10
CA GLY A 3 11.01 0.06 5.51
C GLY A 3 10.39 -0.97 6.47
N GLY A 4 9.44 -1.78 6.00
CA GLY A 4 8.83 -2.85 6.77
C GLY A 4 9.66 -4.14 6.83
N VAL A 5 9.34 -4.98 7.82
CA VAL A 5 9.98 -6.28 8.06
C VAL A 5 9.89 -7.22 6.85
N ASP A 6 8.76 -7.23 6.15
CA ASP A 6 8.51 -8.19 5.06
C ASP A 6 9.48 -7.96 3.90
N SER A 7 9.60 -6.71 3.45
CA SER A 7 10.55 -6.37 2.39
C SER A 7 12.01 -6.51 2.82
N SER A 8 12.29 -6.40 4.13
CA SER A 8 13.63 -6.60 4.70
C SER A 8 14.02 -8.08 4.67
N VAL A 9 13.09 -8.98 5.00
CA VAL A 9 13.31 -10.43 4.90
C VAL A 9 13.44 -10.85 3.45
N VAL A 10 12.66 -10.29 2.52
CA VAL A 10 12.86 -10.53 1.08
C VAL A 10 14.28 -10.15 0.65
N ALA A 11 14.76 -8.97 1.02
CA ALA A 11 16.13 -8.56 0.68
C ALA A 11 17.17 -9.52 1.27
N ALA A 12 16.98 -9.96 2.51
CA ALA A 12 17.88 -10.92 3.15
C ALA A 12 17.88 -12.28 2.44
N LEU A 13 16.71 -12.84 2.12
CA LEU A 13 16.59 -14.11 1.39
C LEU A 13 17.26 -14.04 0.01
N LEU A 14 17.13 -12.91 -0.68
CA LEU A 14 17.75 -12.71 -2.00
C LEU A 14 19.25 -12.46 -1.90
N SER A 15 19.73 -11.87 -0.80
CA SER A 15 21.17 -11.64 -0.60
C SER A 15 21.99 -12.93 -0.44
N GLU A 16 21.32 -14.03 -0.10
CA GLU A 16 21.92 -15.38 -0.05
C GLU A 16 21.96 -16.06 -1.43
N MET A 17 21.31 -15.49 -2.46
CA MET A 17 21.28 -16.01 -3.82
C MET A 17 22.37 -15.37 -4.68
N ASP A 18 22.84 -16.09 -5.69
CA ASP A 18 23.79 -15.57 -6.68
C ASP A 18 23.07 -14.70 -7.73
N VAL A 19 22.65 -13.50 -7.31
CA VAL A 19 21.91 -12.53 -8.13
C VAL A 19 22.48 -11.12 -7.97
N ASP A 20 22.42 -10.30 -9.02
CA ASP A 20 22.70 -8.87 -8.93
C ASP A 20 21.53 -8.17 -8.22
N LEU A 21 21.65 -8.02 -6.90
CA LEU A 21 20.60 -7.50 -6.04
C LEU A 21 20.72 -5.99 -5.87
N ARG A 22 19.65 -5.28 -6.25
CA ARG A 22 19.45 -3.85 -5.98
C ARG A 22 18.15 -3.63 -5.22
N ALA A 23 18.20 -2.77 -4.22
CA ALA A 23 17.04 -2.34 -3.48
C ALA A 23 16.49 -1.04 -4.05
N VAL A 24 15.15 -0.93 -4.08
CA VAL A 24 14.46 0.29 -4.48
C VAL A 24 13.48 0.68 -3.39
N TYR A 25 13.56 1.89 -2.87
CA TYR A 25 12.50 2.51 -2.06
C TYR A 25 11.69 3.44 -2.96
N MET A 26 10.37 3.28 -2.95
CA MET A 26 9.49 4.15 -3.73
C MET A 26 8.87 5.21 -2.82
N ARG A 27 9.03 6.47 -3.18
CA ARG A 27 8.31 7.58 -2.52
C ARG A 27 7.07 7.91 -3.35
N ASN A 28 5.90 7.59 -2.81
CA ASN A 28 4.63 7.78 -3.50
C ASN A 28 3.81 8.96 -2.96
N TRP A 29 4.23 9.53 -1.83
CA TRP A 29 3.55 10.65 -1.21
C TRP A 29 4.54 11.49 -0.41
N SER A 30 4.33 12.80 -0.38
CA SER A 30 5.09 13.74 0.42
C SER A 30 4.13 14.78 0.98
N THR A 31 3.97 14.80 2.30
CA THR A 31 3.16 15.81 3.00
C THR A 31 3.80 17.20 2.97
N MET A 32 5.07 17.33 2.55
CA MET A 32 5.68 18.63 2.26
C MET A 32 5.15 19.22 0.96
N ASP A 33 4.72 18.36 0.02
CA ASP A 33 4.20 18.80 -1.28
C ASP A 33 2.75 19.34 -1.13
N GLU A 34 2.07 18.99 -0.03
CA GLU A 34 0.78 19.56 0.39
C GLU A 34 0.94 20.93 1.10
N GLN A 35 2.11 21.20 1.70
CA GLN A 35 2.34 22.39 2.54
C GLN A 35 2.57 23.69 1.77
N GLY A 36 2.44 23.67 0.43
CA GLY A 36 2.48 24.88 -0.40
C GLY A 36 1.32 25.85 -0.18
N ALA A 37 0.29 25.51 0.62
CA ALA A 37 -0.93 26.31 0.74
C ALA A 37 -1.61 26.38 2.13
N MET A 38 -0.99 25.92 3.23
CA MET A 38 -1.64 25.95 4.56
C MET A 38 -0.76 26.60 5.64
N GLN A 39 -1.38 27.49 6.43
CA GLN A 39 -0.77 28.53 7.27
C GLN A 39 0.28 28.07 8.30
N ALA A 40 1.25 28.95 8.53
CA ALA A 40 2.19 28.87 9.65
C ALA A 40 1.44 28.93 10.99
N GLY A 41 1.44 27.84 11.75
CA GLY A 41 0.87 27.78 13.11
C GLY A 41 0.14 26.49 13.48
N SER A 42 -0.15 25.58 12.53
CA SER A 42 -0.67 24.25 12.83
C SER A 42 0.46 23.33 13.30
N GLY A 43 0.65 23.24 14.61
CA GLY A 43 1.74 22.46 15.21
C GLY A 43 1.72 20.97 14.84
N GLY A 44 2.90 20.45 14.45
CA GLY A 44 3.34 19.10 14.84
C GLY A 44 3.73 18.12 13.73
N ALA A 45 5.01 18.14 13.32
CA ALA A 45 5.75 16.99 12.77
C ALA A 45 5.21 16.33 11.48
N MET A 46 4.80 17.14 10.50
CA MET A 46 4.25 16.69 9.23
C MET A 46 5.37 16.62 8.16
N GLY A 47 6.07 15.48 8.10
CA GLY A 47 7.16 15.26 7.13
C GLY A 47 8.27 14.32 7.58
N CYS A 48 7.99 13.27 8.37
CA CYS A 48 9.02 12.37 8.92
C CYS A 48 8.81 10.88 8.61
N GLU A 49 7.66 10.44 8.10
CA GLU A 49 7.37 9.00 7.98
C GLU A 49 8.15 8.35 6.85
N TRP A 50 8.08 8.90 5.64
CA TRP A 50 8.84 8.37 4.49
C TRP A 50 10.36 8.48 4.72
N GLN A 51 10.85 9.52 5.42
CA GLN A 51 12.27 9.62 5.75
C GLN A 51 12.70 8.52 6.74
N ARG A 52 11.86 8.20 7.74
CA ARG A 52 12.14 7.09 8.66
C ARG A 52 12.15 5.74 7.94
N GLU A 53 11.16 5.51 7.07
CA GLU A 53 11.12 4.29 6.26
C GLU A 53 12.35 4.21 5.32
N TRP A 54 12.75 5.33 4.73
CA TRP A 54 13.95 5.41 3.90
C TRP A 54 15.22 5.11 4.71
N ASP A 55 15.37 5.71 5.88
CA ASP A 55 16.47 5.43 6.80
C ASP A 55 16.50 3.94 7.20
N ASP A 56 15.34 3.34 7.47
CA ASP A 56 15.20 1.90 7.77
C ASP A 56 15.66 1.03 6.61
N VAL A 57 15.23 1.35 5.39
CA VAL A 57 15.69 0.66 4.19
C VAL A 57 17.20 0.74 4.07
N GLN A 58 17.78 1.93 4.20
CA GLN A 58 19.23 2.10 4.13
C GLN A 58 19.97 1.32 5.24
N ARG A 59 19.43 1.29 6.46
CA ARG A 59 19.99 0.51 7.57
C ARG A 59 20.00 -0.99 7.25
N VAL A 60 18.90 -1.51 6.71
CA VAL A 60 18.81 -2.93 6.30
C VAL A 60 19.79 -3.22 5.17
N CYS A 61 19.88 -2.38 4.14
CA CYS A 61 20.81 -2.56 3.04
C CYS A 61 22.28 -2.57 3.50
N ARG A 62 22.66 -1.68 4.44
CA ARG A 62 23.99 -1.69 5.06
C ARG A 62 24.24 -2.95 5.89
N HIS A 63 23.24 -3.40 6.65
CA HIS A 63 23.31 -4.61 7.47
C HIS A 63 23.54 -5.86 6.63
N LEU A 64 22.91 -5.95 5.45
CA LEU A 64 23.01 -7.08 4.52
C LEU A 64 24.23 -7.00 3.58
N GLY A 65 25.34 -6.41 4.03
CA GLY A 65 26.59 -6.35 3.26
C GLY A 65 26.68 -5.23 2.22
N GLY A 66 25.83 -4.20 2.32
CA GLY A 66 25.92 -3.01 1.47
C GLY A 66 25.18 -3.14 0.14
N ILE A 67 23.96 -3.70 0.15
CA ILE A 67 23.10 -3.78 -1.03
C ILE A 67 22.90 -2.36 -1.61
N PRO A 68 23.20 -2.12 -2.90
CA PRO A 68 22.94 -0.83 -3.55
C PRO A 68 21.46 -0.49 -3.45
N VAL A 69 21.17 0.74 -3.06
CA VAL A 69 19.79 1.19 -2.85
C VAL A 69 19.54 2.56 -3.45
N GLU A 70 18.40 2.69 -4.12
CA GLU A 70 17.94 3.95 -4.71
C GLU A 70 16.54 4.33 -4.24
N LEU A 71 16.29 5.63 -4.22
CA LEU A 71 14.96 6.20 -4.03
C LEU A 71 14.38 6.55 -5.40
N VAL A 72 13.20 6.02 -5.71
CA VAL A 72 12.44 6.37 -6.90
C VAL A 72 11.20 7.14 -6.49
N ASP A 73 11.11 8.38 -6.96
CA ASP A 73 9.92 9.20 -6.76
C ASP A 73 8.84 8.83 -7.79
N LEU A 74 7.66 8.47 -7.27
CA LEU A 74 6.44 8.15 -8.01
C LEU A 74 5.24 8.93 -7.47
N SER A 75 5.48 10.01 -6.73
CA SER A 75 4.43 10.86 -6.15
C SER A 75 3.46 11.41 -7.19
N ARG A 76 3.98 11.84 -8.35
CA ARG A 76 3.17 12.33 -9.46
C ARG A 76 2.29 11.24 -10.05
N GLU A 77 2.87 10.09 -10.37
CA GLU A 77 2.17 8.93 -10.92
C GLU A 77 1.11 8.44 -9.91
N TYR A 78 1.45 8.39 -8.62
CA TYR A 78 0.51 8.03 -7.57
C TYR A 78 -0.68 9.00 -7.49
N TRP A 79 -0.40 10.30 -7.54
CA TRP A 79 -1.45 11.33 -7.50
C TRP A 79 -2.45 11.14 -8.63
N VAL A 80 -1.96 11.04 -9.87
CA VAL A 80 -2.78 11.00 -11.08
C VAL A 80 -3.47 9.64 -11.26
N ASP A 81 -2.76 8.54 -11.06
CA ASP A 81 -3.27 7.21 -11.43
C ASP A 81 -3.96 6.48 -10.28
N VAL A 82 -3.80 6.94 -9.03
CA VAL A 82 -4.36 6.29 -7.84
C VAL A 82 -5.24 7.26 -7.04
N PHE A 83 -4.69 8.40 -6.64
CA PHE A 83 -5.35 9.29 -5.68
C PHE A 83 -6.53 10.04 -6.29
N GLU A 84 -6.33 10.77 -7.38
CA GLU A 84 -7.39 11.54 -8.06
C GLU A 84 -8.59 10.66 -8.49
N PRO A 85 -8.39 9.47 -9.10
CA PRO A 85 -9.49 8.55 -9.40
C PRO A 85 -10.22 8.03 -8.15
N ALA A 86 -9.53 7.90 -7.01
CA ALA A 86 -10.15 7.50 -5.76
C ALA A 86 -10.99 8.65 -5.17
N ILE A 87 -10.50 9.89 -5.24
CA ILE A 87 -11.26 11.09 -4.87
C ILE A 87 -12.54 11.22 -5.70
N GLY A 88 -12.49 10.96 -7.01
CA GLY A 88 -13.68 10.94 -7.87
C GLY A 88 -14.72 9.91 -7.41
N GLN A 89 -14.28 8.70 -7.06
CA GLN A 89 -15.18 7.65 -6.52
C GLN A 89 -15.75 8.01 -5.14
N TRP A 90 -14.94 8.54 -4.23
CA TRP A 90 -15.49 9.01 -2.95
C TRP A 90 -16.51 10.13 -3.14
N SER A 91 -16.30 11.03 -4.11
CA SER A 91 -17.24 12.12 -4.43
C SER A 91 -18.60 11.62 -4.94
N ASP A 92 -18.65 10.46 -5.60
CA ASP A 92 -19.91 9.87 -6.08
C ASP A 92 -20.58 8.93 -5.06
N GLY A 93 -19.95 8.75 -3.89
CA GLY A 93 -20.43 7.87 -2.81
C GLY A 93 -19.92 6.43 -2.91
N THR A 94 -19.06 6.11 -3.88
CA THR A 94 -18.38 4.82 -3.98
C THR A 94 -17.22 4.73 -2.99
N THR A 95 -17.01 3.56 -2.39
CA THR A 95 -15.82 3.28 -1.56
C THR A 95 -14.75 2.57 -2.42
N PRO A 96 -13.73 3.29 -2.95
CA PRO A 96 -12.66 2.69 -3.72
C PRO A 96 -11.70 1.86 -2.86
N ASN A 97 -10.92 1.01 -3.50
CA ASN A 97 -9.74 0.37 -2.91
C ASN A 97 -8.46 0.85 -3.62
N PRO A 98 -7.84 1.94 -3.14
CA PRO A 98 -6.66 2.51 -3.79
C PRO A 98 -5.42 1.60 -3.73
N ASP A 99 -5.36 0.62 -2.83
CA ASP A 99 -4.24 -0.34 -2.77
C ASP A 99 -4.25 -1.30 -3.95
N VAL A 100 -5.44 -1.74 -4.40
CA VAL A 100 -5.60 -2.53 -5.64
C VAL A 100 -5.07 -1.74 -6.85
N THR A 101 -5.43 -0.45 -6.94
CA THR A 101 -4.95 0.41 -8.03
C THR A 101 -3.46 0.71 -7.91
N CYS A 102 -2.94 0.97 -6.71
CA CYS A 102 -1.52 1.19 -6.44
C CYS A 102 -0.66 0.01 -6.89
N ASN A 103 -1.09 -1.24 -6.63
CA ASN A 103 -0.36 -2.40 -7.12
C ASN A 103 -0.32 -2.42 -8.65
N ARG A 104 -1.45 -2.25 -9.33
CA ARG A 104 -1.51 -2.26 -10.80
C ARG A 104 -0.74 -1.11 -11.45
N ALA A 105 -0.99 0.12 -11.04
CA ALA A 105 -0.50 1.33 -11.71
C ALA A 105 0.91 1.72 -11.26
N ILE A 106 1.23 1.54 -9.97
CA ILE A 106 2.48 2.06 -9.39
C ILE A 106 3.50 0.94 -9.23
N LYS A 107 3.22 -0.07 -8.39
CA LYS A 107 4.21 -1.11 -8.07
C LYS A 107 4.55 -1.98 -9.28
N PHE A 108 3.54 -2.46 -10.01
CA PHE A 108 3.71 -3.32 -11.19
C PHE A 108 3.54 -2.55 -12.52
N GLY A 109 3.35 -1.23 -12.45
CA GLY A 109 3.31 -0.33 -13.60
C GLY A 109 4.53 0.58 -13.60
N ALA A 110 4.36 1.84 -13.19
CA ALA A 110 5.37 2.89 -13.27
C ALA A 110 6.73 2.51 -12.65
N LEU A 111 6.75 1.80 -11.51
CA LEU A 111 8.00 1.32 -10.91
C LEU A 111 8.70 0.31 -11.83
N MET A 112 7.99 -0.73 -12.28
CA MET A 112 8.56 -1.73 -13.18
C MET A 112 9.08 -1.11 -14.48
N GLU A 113 8.37 -0.12 -15.02
CA GLU A 113 8.81 0.60 -16.23
C GLU A 113 10.11 1.38 -16.00
N LYS A 114 10.28 2.00 -14.82
CA LYS A 114 11.51 2.71 -14.47
C LYS A 114 12.69 1.75 -14.22
N VAL A 115 12.47 0.65 -13.50
CA VAL A 115 13.56 -0.21 -12.99
C VAL A 115 13.88 -1.43 -13.84
N LEU A 116 12.97 -1.84 -14.73
CA LEU A 116 13.16 -2.98 -15.64
C LEU A 116 13.31 -2.55 -17.11
N ALA A 117 13.57 -1.26 -17.35
CA ALA A 117 13.73 -0.73 -18.69
C ALA A 117 14.82 -1.48 -19.50
N PRO A 118 14.71 -1.56 -20.84
CA PRO A 118 15.56 -2.39 -21.70
C PRO A 118 17.07 -2.09 -21.69
N SER A 119 17.53 -1.12 -20.91
CA SER A 119 18.94 -0.76 -20.77
C SER A 119 19.77 -1.83 -20.04
N HIS A 120 19.14 -2.82 -19.40
CA HIS A 120 19.84 -3.88 -18.70
C HIS A 120 20.13 -5.07 -19.63
N ALA A 121 21.41 -5.44 -19.76
CA ALA A 121 21.87 -6.56 -20.57
C ALA A 121 21.37 -7.94 -20.07
N THR A 122 20.76 -7.97 -18.88
CA THR A 122 20.28 -9.17 -18.20
C THR A 122 18.77 -9.07 -17.91
N PRO A 123 18.02 -10.19 -17.98
CA PRO A 123 16.63 -10.22 -17.57
C PRO A 123 16.51 -9.84 -16.08
N ALA A 124 15.79 -8.75 -15.79
CA ALA A 124 15.55 -8.29 -14.44
C ALA A 124 14.15 -8.70 -13.95
N CYS A 125 14.01 -8.91 -12.65
CA CYS A 125 12.73 -9.17 -11.99
C CYS A 125 12.55 -8.26 -10.78
N LEU A 126 11.30 -7.92 -10.48
CA LEU A 126 10.91 -7.14 -9.31
C LEU A 126 10.44 -8.09 -8.20
N ALA A 127 11.23 -8.18 -7.13
CA ALA A 127 10.82 -8.87 -5.92
C ALA A 127 10.09 -7.94 -4.94
N THR A 128 9.01 -8.42 -4.33
CA THR A 128 8.27 -7.66 -3.31
C THR A 128 7.93 -8.53 -2.10
N GLY A 129 7.64 -7.89 -0.97
CA GLY A 129 7.20 -8.54 0.27
C GLY A 129 5.72 -8.97 0.26
N HIS A 130 5.10 -9.15 -0.91
CA HIS A 130 3.70 -9.57 -0.96
C HIS A 130 3.55 -11.04 -0.56
N TYR A 131 2.53 -11.31 0.24
CA TYR A 131 2.05 -12.66 0.55
C TYR A 131 1.09 -13.10 -0.55
N ALA A 132 1.65 -13.56 -1.66
CA ALA A 132 0.94 -14.22 -2.74
C ALA A 132 1.90 -15.13 -3.49
N ARG A 133 1.39 -16.08 -4.27
CA ARG A 133 2.23 -16.95 -5.11
C ARG A 133 1.94 -16.69 -6.58
N ILE A 134 2.93 -16.93 -7.43
CA ILE A 134 2.77 -16.91 -8.89
C ILE A 134 2.85 -18.36 -9.36
N ALA A 135 1.83 -18.78 -10.10
CA ALA A 135 1.81 -20.08 -10.78
C ALA A 135 1.63 -19.87 -12.28
N TYR A 136 1.90 -20.91 -13.06
CA TYR A 136 1.80 -20.86 -14.52
C TYR A 136 0.79 -21.89 -15.00
N ARG A 137 0.01 -21.49 -16.02
CA ARG A 137 -0.89 -22.38 -16.75
C ARG A 137 -0.66 -22.21 -18.25
N MET A 138 -0.92 -23.25 -19.03
CA MET A 138 -0.91 -23.15 -20.48
C MET A 138 -2.17 -22.42 -20.95
N GLN A 139 -2.00 -21.31 -21.65
CA GLN A 139 -3.10 -20.55 -22.27
C GLN A 139 -2.65 -20.14 -23.67
N ASN A 140 -3.44 -20.48 -24.69
CA ASN A 140 -3.12 -20.25 -26.11
C ASN A 140 -1.73 -20.79 -26.53
N GLY A 141 -1.35 -21.96 -26.01
CA GLY A 141 -0.07 -22.60 -26.34
C GLY A 141 1.16 -22.00 -25.64
N ALA A 142 1.00 -21.01 -24.76
CA ALA A 142 2.10 -20.39 -24.03
C ALA A 142 1.91 -20.48 -22.49
N PRO A 143 3.00 -20.61 -21.70
CA PRO A 143 2.94 -20.44 -20.25
C PRO A 143 2.51 -19.02 -19.90
N THR A 144 1.39 -18.89 -19.18
CA THR A 144 0.82 -17.63 -18.72
C THR A 144 0.77 -17.63 -17.20
N PRO A 145 1.40 -16.63 -16.53
CA PRO A 145 1.38 -16.55 -15.08
C PRO A 145 0.02 -16.08 -14.56
N TYR A 146 -0.33 -16.54 -13.37
CA TYR A 146 -1.50 -16.11 -12.61
C TYR A 146 -1.20 -16.09 -11.11
N ILE A 147 -1.94 -15.27 -10.37
CA ILE A 147 -1.82 -15.17 -8.92
C ILE A 147 -2.51 -16.35 -8.24
N GLN A 148 -1.86 -16.91 -7.23
CA GLN A 148 -2.41 -17.84 -6.27
C GLN A 148 -2.34 -17.25 -4.86
N ARG A 149 -3.24 -17.72 -3.99
CA ARG A 149 -3.20 -17.37 -2.58
C ARG A 149 -1.89 -17.79 -1.93
N ALA A 150 -1.41 -16.99 -0.98
CA ALA A 150 -0.32 -17.36 -0.08
C ALA A 150 -0.67 -18.62 0.73
N ILE A 151 0.36 -19.27 1.27
CA ILE A 151 0.14 -20.41 2.18
C ILE A 151 -0.45 -19.97 3.53
N ASP A 152 -0.18 -18.73 3.95
CA ASP A 152 -0.73 -18.12 5.17
C ASP A 152 -2.03 -17.39 4.83
N PRO A 153 -3.21 -17.96 5.16
CA PRO A 153 -4.48 -17.35 4.79
C PRO A 153 -4.74 -16.04 5.54
N SER A 154 -4.13 -15.84 6.71
CA SER A 154 -4.32 -14.64 7.53
C SER A 154 -3.60 -13.42 6.97
N LYS A 155 -2.61 -13.66 6.10
CA LYS A 155 -1.83 -12.61 5.43
C LYS A 155 -1.96 -12.61 3.92
N ASP A 156 -2.80 -13.47 3.35
CA ASP A 156 -2.98 -13.53 1.89
C ASP A 156 -3.32 -12.14 1.31
N GLN A 157 -2.49 -11.71 0.36
CA GLN A 157 -2.61 -10.42 -0.33
C GLN A 157 -3.01 -10.60 -1.80
N SER A 158 -3.41 -11.81 -2.21
CA SER A 158 -3.84 -12.09 -3.59
C SER A 158 -4.97 -11.16 -4.06
N TYR A 159 -5.86 -10.74 -3.16
CA TYR A 159 -6.92 -9.77 -3.43
C TYR A 159 -6.38 -8.42 -3.92
N TYR A 160 -5.33 -7.89 -3.27
CA TYR A 160 -4.74 -6.60 -3.65
C TYR A 160 -3.95 -6.65 -4.96
N LEU A 161 -3.64 -7.85 -5.45
CA LEU A 161 -2.95 -8.10 -6.71
C LEU A 161 -3.92 -8.49 -7.84
N SER A 162 -5.23 -8.53 -7.58
CA SER A 162 -6.25 -9.05 -8.51
C SER A 162 -6.34 -8.28 -9.84
N SER A 163 -5.93 -7.02 -9.87
CA SER A 163 -5.93 -6.16 -11.05
C SER A 163 -4.58 -6.12 -11.78
N VAL A 164 -3.55 -6.80 -11.26
CA VAL A 164 -2.22 -6.81 -11.88
C VAL A 164 -2.25 -7.66 -13.15
N PRO A 165 -1.87 -7.10 -14.32
CA PRO A 165 -1.88 -7.85 -15.57
C PRO A 165 -0.89 -9.01 -15.57
N SER A 166 -1.28 -10.14 -16.15
CA SER A 166 -0.45 -11.36 -16.21
C SER A 166 0.92 -11.12 -16.83
N GLU A 167 1.04 -10.26 -17.84
CA GLU A 167 2.32 -9.91 -18.45
C GLU A 167 3.32 -9.32 -17.45
N ARG A 168 2.86 -8.52 -16.48
CA ARG A 168 3.71 -7.95 -15.43
C ARG A 168 4.18 -9.01 -14.44
N LEU A 169 3.38 -10.05 -14.22
CA LEU A 169 3.74 -11.16 -13.32
C LEU A 169 4.92 -11.99 -13.85
N ARG A 170 5.24 -11.93 -15.14
CA ARG A 170 6.40 -12.65 -15.72
C ARG A 170 7.72 -12.18 -15.13
N SER A 171 7.79 -10.91 -14.72
CA SER A 171 8.97 -10.28 -14.12
C SER A 171 8.72 -9.93 -12.66
N ALA A 172 7.80 -10.62 -11.98
CA ALA A 172 7.52 -10.43 -10.56
C ALA A 172 7.96 -11.64 -9.74
N PHE A 173 8.39 -11.41 -8.50
CA PHE A 173 8.76 -12.47 -7.57
C PHE A 173 8.25 -12.20 -6.15
N PHE A 174 7.62 -13.19 -5.52
CA PHE A 174 7.00 -13.07 -4.19
C PHE A 174 7.54 -14.14 -3.23
N PRO A 175 8.74 -13.94 -2.64
CA PRO A 175 9.36 -14.96 -1.79
C PRO A 175 8.50 -15.34 -0.57
N LEU A 176 7.72 -14.40 -0.03
CA LEU A 176 6.94 -14.61 1.19
C LEU A 176 5.63 -15.38 0.96
N GLY A 177 5.21 -15.59 -0.29
CA GLY A 177 3.99 -16.34 -0.61
C GLY A 177 3.97 -17.79 -0.09
N SER A 178 5.15 -18.32 0.20
CA SER A 178 5.36 -19.69 0.72
C SER A 178 5.83 -19.69 2.19
N MET A 179 5.61 -18.61 2.94
CA MET A 179 5.98 -18.50 4.36
C MET A 179 4.79 -18.06 5.20
N HIS A 180 4.75 -18.48 6.47
CA HIS A 180 3.84 -17.86 7.45
C HIS A 180 4.47 -16.58 8.02
N LYS A 181 3.63 -15.62 8.41
CA LYS A 181 4.12 -14.36 9.00
C LYS A 181 5.02 -14.57 10.21
N ALA A 182 4.70 -15.57 11.03
CA ALA A 182 5.48 -15.94 12.20
C ALA A 182 6.93 -16.32 11.80
N ASP A 183 7.08 -17.10 10.72
CA ASP A 183 8.39 -17.51 10.19
C ASP A 183 9.17 -16.33 9.61
N VAL A 184 8.48 -15.40 8.96
CA VAL A 184 9.08 -14.15 8.46
C VAL A 184 9.62 -13.31 9.63
N ARG A 185 8.83 -13.14 10.69
CA ARG A 185 9.29 -12.43 11.91
C ARG A 185 10.44 -13.14 12.61
N ALA A 186 10.36 -14.47 12.73
CA ALA A 186 11.43 -15.26 13.33
C ALA A 186 12.74 -15.16 12.51
N THR A 187 12.63 -15.17 11.19
CA THR A 187 13.77 -14.96 10.27
C THR A 187 14.37 -13.57 10.46
N ALA A 188 13.55 -12.52 10.51
CA ALA A 188 14.03 -11.16 10.74
C ALA A 188 14.81 -11.04 12.07
N ARG A 189 14.31 -11.65 13.15
CA ARG A 189 15.00 -11.69 14.46
C ARG A 189 16.29 -12.49 14.41
N ARG A 190 16.27 -13.68 13.80
CA ARG A 190 17.44 -14.56 13.66
C ARG A 190 18.57 -13.86 12.91
N LEU A 191 18.24 -13.07 11.89
CA LEU A 191 19.19 -12.30 11.10
C LEU A 191 19.51 -10.92 11.71
N ALA A 192 18.95 -10.60 12.89
CA ALA A 192 19.08 -9.33 13.58
C ALA A 192 18.80 -8.11 12.66
N LEU A 193 17.78 -8.21 11.81
CA LEU A 193 17.43 -7.13 10.89
C LEU A 193 17.01 -5.88 11.67
N PRO A 194 17.45 -4.67 11.26
CA PRO A 194 17.06 -3.42 11.93
C PRO A 194 15.54 -3.21 12.08
N THR A 195 14.75 -3.81 11.18
CA THR A 195 13.29 -3.68 11.10
C THR A 195 12.55 -4.87 11.74
N ALA A 196 13.25 -5.78 12.43
CA ALA A 196 12.68 -7.04 12.94
C ALA A 196 11.47 -6.82 13.86
N GLU A 197 11.51 -5.78 14.69
CA GLU A 197 10.45 -5.42 15.64
C GLU A 197 9.55 -4.27 15.15
N ASN A 198 9.75 -3.75 13.93
CA ASN A 198 8.89 -2.69 13.40
C ASN A 198 7.44 -3.17 13.33
N PRO A 199 6.44 -2.36 13.69
CA PRO A 199 5.04 -2.73 13.52
C PRO A 199 4.70 -2.99 12.05
N GLU A 200 3.59 -3.67 11.81
CA GLU A 200 3.07 -3.77 10.44
C GLU A 200 2.46 -2.43 10.04
N SER A 201 2.78 -1.96 8.84
CA SER A 201 2.13 -0.79 8.26
C SER A 201 0.65 -1.12 8.04
N MET A 202 -0.22 -0.29 8.62
CA MET A 202 -1.67 -0.42 8.52
C MET A 202 -2.26 0.87 7.93
N GLY A 203 -3.28 0.73 7.08
CA GLY A 203 -3.95 1.86 6.43
C GLY A 203 -3.33 2.26 5.09
N LEU A 204 -3.89 3.31 4.49
CA LEU A 204 -3.46 3.82 3.18
C LEU A 204 -2.15 4.58 3.29
N CYS A 205 -1.24 4.37 2.33
CA CYS A 205 0.11 4.95 2.35
C CYS A 205 0.16 6.48 2.52
N PHE A 206 -0.83 7.22 2.02
CA PHE A 206 -0.88 8.69 2.10
C PHE A 206 -1.58 9.22 3.36
N VAL A 207 -2.32 8.37 4.07
CA VAL A 207 -3.03 8.73 5.31
C VAL A 207 -2.13 8.53 6.53
N GLY A 208 -1.19 7.57 6.44
CA GLY A 208 -0.30 7.17 7.52
C GLY A 208 -1.04 6.54 8.72
N GLU A 209 -0.29 6.13 9.74
CA GLU A 209 -0.85 5.49 10.94
C GLU A 209 -1.75 6.44 11.77
N ARG A 210 -1.58 7.75 11.63
CA ARG A 210 -2.33 8.78 12.39
C ARG A 210 -3.75 9.02 11.89
N GLY A 211 -4.09 8.52 10.70
CA GLY A 211 -5.46 8.48 10.19
C GLY A 211 -6.20 7.18 10.48
N ALA A 212 -5.66 6.30 11.33
CA ALA A 212 -6.28 5.04 11.73
C ALA A 212 -7.58 5.30 12.52
N GLY A 213 -8.69 5.34 11.79
CA GLY A 213 -10.03 5.49 12.32
C GLY A 213 -10.93 6.24 11.34
N ALA A 214 -12.18 5.79 11.19
CA ALA A 214 -13.13 6.35 10.23
C ALA A 214 -13.25 7.88 10.30
N HIS A 215 -13.15 8.47 11.50
CA HIS A 215 -13.23 9.93 11.69
C HIS A 215 -11.98 10.67 11.23
N ALA A 216 -10.79 10.08 11.39
CA ALA A 216 -9.55 10.72 10.95
C ALA A 216 -9.40 10.63 9.43
N PHE A 217 -9.84 9.51 8.84
CA PHE A 217 -9.90 9.36 7.39
C PHE A 217 -10.93 10.29 6.73
N ALA A 218 -12.13 10.44 7.32
CA ALA A 218 -13.12 11.40 6.82
C ALA A 218 -12.57 12.84 6.80
N ARG A 219 -11.90 13.28 7.88
CA ARG A 219 -11.24 14.60 7.92
C ARG A 219 -10.13 14.76 6.88
N PHE A 220 -9.41 13.69 6.57
CA PHE A 220 -8.43 13.72 5.49
C PHE A 220 -9.11 14.01 4.15
N LEU A 221 -10.22 13.32 3.86
CA LEU A 221 -10.99 13.52 2.63
C LEU A 221 -11.60 14.92 2.54
N ASP A 222 -11.99 15.54 3.66
CA ASP A 222 -12.54 16.89 3.70
C ASP A 222 -11.57 17.98 3.19
N ASN A 223 -10.26 17.68 3.10
CA ASN A 223 -9.29 18.58 2.47
C ASN A 223 -9.37 18.59 0.93
N TYR A 224 -10.05 17.60 0.33
CA TYR A 224 -10.12 17.37 -1.11
C TYR A 224 -11.55 17.34 -1.65
N LEU A 225 -12.53 17.04 -0.78
CA LEU A 225 -13.93 16.91 -1.13
C LEU A 225 -14.77 17.89 -0.33
N GLU A 226 -15.70 18.55 -1.03
CA GLU A 226 -16.70 19.38 -0.36
C GLU A 226 -17.73 18.48 0.33
N SER A 227 -17.85 18.62 1.65
CA SER A 227 -18.87 17.94 2.43
C SER A 227 -20.25 18.44 2.04
N THR A 228 -21.11 17.54 1.56
CA THR A 228 -22.52 17.79 1.28
C THR A 228 -23.39 17.06 2.29
N PRO A 229 -23.83 17.72 3.39
CA PRO A 229 -24.64 17.10 4.41
C PRO A 229 -26.00 16.65 3.88
N GLY A 230 -26.51 15.55 4.41
CA GLY A 230 -27.80 14.98 4.01
C GLY A 230 -28.47 14.20 5.13
N HIS A 231 -29.72 13.79 4.91
CA HIS A 231 -30.48 13.01 5.88
C HIS A 231 -30.13 11.53 5.82
N LEU A 232 -29.94 10.93 6.99
CA LEU A 232 -29.97 9.47 7.15
C LEU A 232 -31.43 9.04 7.30
N LEU A 233 -31.90 8.17 6.41
CA LEU A 233 -33.27 7.68 6.40
C LEU A 233 -33.32 6.22 6.84
N ALA A 234 -34.36 5.87 7.59
CA ALA A 234 -34.73 4.49 7.84
C ALA A 234 -35.36 3.87 6.57
N PRO A 235 -35.45 2.53 6.48
CA PRO A 235 -36.11 1.86 5.36
C PRO A 235 -37.58 2.27 5.15
N ASP A 236 -38.25 2.75 6.20
CA ASP A 236 -39.63 3.26 6.16
C ASP A 236 -39.73 4.76 5.78
N GLY A 237 -38.59 5.41 5.50
CA GLY A 237 -38.50 6.82 5.16
C GLY A 237 -38.40 7.77 6.36
N GLY A 238 -38.43 7.26 7.59
CA GLY A 238 -38.24 8.07 8.79
C GLY A 238 -36.83 8.67 8.87
N VAL A 239 -36.73 9.96 9.22
CA VAL A 239 -35.42 10.61 9.40
C VAL A 239 -34.77 10.10 10.69
N LEU A 240 -33.59 9.49 10.57
CA LEU A 240 -32.81 8.97 11.68
C LEU A 240 -31.80 9.99 12.21
N GLY A 241 -31.26 10.83 11.32
CA GLY A 241 -30.25 11.85 11.65
C GLY A 241 -29.68 12.51 10.39
N GLN A 242 -28.48 13.07 10.50
CA GLN A 242 -27.75 13.70 9.39
C GLN A 242 -26.34 13.12 9.25
N HIS A 243 -25.85 13.03 8.02
CA HIS A 243 -24.44 12.75 7.71
C HIS A 243 -23.74 14.01 7.20
N GLN A 244 -22.41 14.05 7.25
CA GLN A 244 -21.61 15.18 6.76
C GLN A 244 -21.24 15.06 5.27
N GLY A 245 -21.39 13.87 4.69
CA GLY A 245 -21.22 13.62 3.26
C GLY A 245 -21.18 12.12 2.99
N LEU A 246 -21.53 11.70 1.78
CA LEU A 246 -21.54 10.27 1.42
C LEU A 246 -20.14 9.65 1.49
N HIS A 247 -19.10 10.42 1.17
CA HIS A 247 -17.70 10.02 1.24
C HIS A 247 -17.23 9.58 2.64
N SER A 248 -17.94 10.01 3.69
CA SER A 248 -17.65 9.66 5.08
C SER A 248 -18.25 8.31 5.53
N LEU A 249 -19.00 7.65 4.64
CA LEU A 249 -19.75 6.43 4.91
C LEU A 249 -19.42 5.32 3.91
N THR A 250 -19.60 4.08 4.33
CA THR A 250 -19.56 2.91 3.44
C THR A 250 -20.67 1.92 3.77
N ILE A 251 -21.10 1.12 2.80
CA ILE A 251 -22.17 0.15 2.97
C ILE A 251 -21.76 -0.89 4.03
N GLY A 252 -22.65 -1.12 5.01
CA GLY A 252 -22.40 -2.05 6.12
C GLY A 252 -21.56 -1.46 7.26
N GLN A 253 -21.15 -0.18 7.18
CA GLN A 253 -20.55 0.52 8.30
C GLN A 253 -21.60 0.78 9.39
N ARG A 254 -21.28 0.42 10.64
CA ARG A 254 -22.07 0.84 11.79
C ARG A 254 -22.03 2.36 11.92
N ALA A 255 -23.15 3.02 11.64
CA ALA A 255 -23.27 4.47 11.72
C ALA A 255 -23.57 4.90 13.16
N ARG A 256 -22.75 5.81 13.72
CA ARG A 256 -23.07 6.48 14.99
C ARG A 256 -24.00 7.66 14.71
N ILE A 257 -25.29 7.48 14.95
CA ILE A 257 -26.28 8.52 14.78
C ILE A 257 -26.44 9.26 16.11
N GLY A 258 -26.12 10.56 16.13
CA GLY A 258 -26.21 11.39 17.33
C GLY A 258 -27.63 11.40 17.92
N GLY A 259 -27.73 11.28 19.25
CA GLY A 259 -29.02 11.32 19.97
C GLY A 259 -29.72 9.98 20.15
N ARG A 260 -29.14 8.86 19.68
CA ARG A 260 -29.65 7.51 19.99
C ARG A 260 -28.66 6.72 20.85
N PRO A 261 -29.10 6.07 21.94
CA PRO A 261 -28.23 5.32 22.84
C PRO A 261 -27.68 4.03 22.21
N GLU A 262 -28.32 3.51 21.17
CA GLU A 262 -27.93 2.26 20.49
C GLU A 262 -27.42 2.51 19.07
N GLN A 263 -26.36 1.79 18.70
CA GLN A 263 -25.84 1.77 17.33
C GLN A 263 -26.81 1.00 16.44
N ILE A 264 -27.33 1.64 15.39
CA ILE A 264 -28.18 0.97 14.41
C ILE A 264 -27.25 0.19 13.45
N PRO A 265 -27.45 -1.12 13.28
CA PRO A 265 -26.63 -1.97 12.41
C PRO A 265 -26.75 -1.59 10.93
#